data_AF-A0A0D2IZC1-F1
#
_entry.id   AF-A0A0D2IZC1-F1
#
_cell.length_a   1.000
_cell.length_b   1.000
_cell.length_c   1.000
_cell.angle_alpha   90.00
_cell.angle_beta   90.00
_cell.angle_gamma   90.00
#
_symmetry.space_group_name_H-M   'P 1'
#
loop_
_entity.id
_entity.type
_entity.pdbx_description
1 polymer ?
#
loop_
_entity_poly.entity_id
_entity_poly.type
_entity_poly.pdbx_seq_one_letter_code
_entity_poly.pdbx_strand_id
1 'polypeptide(L)'
;MQIAPTVQGVNAGSLGSQSPAAAHLAAAHPTLSPFTRTVLLLMAEIARGKESPWHAYVATLPKDTGCLITWPPEDRRLLAGTTIEDKAKSPEEVYAAEIAPLLAPRPDLWPPAAGYGLFRRAAEVVQTRAFHMRAENWVTGAVQDSLEQLYLIPAMDVSTHAACRQISDQHVQCTLHAAASSRCM
;
A
#
# COMPACT_ATOMS: atom_id res chain seq x y z
N MET A 1 9.41 -15.77 39.18
CA MET A 1 8.09 -15.16 38.91
C MET A 1 8.21 -14.38 37.60
N GLN A 2 7.93 -15.04 36.48
CA GLN A 2 8.03 -14.45 35.13
C GLN A 2 6.71 -13.76 34.81
N ILE A 3 6.74 -12.45 34.64
CA ILE A 3 5.61 -11.68 34.12
C ILE A 3 5.74 -11.75 32.60
N ALA A 4 4.92 -12.58 31.96
CA ALA A 4 4.76 -12.55 30.52
C ALA A 4 4.11 -11.21 30.14
N PRO A 5 4.67 -10.42 29.20
CA PRO A 5 3.91 -9.33 28.62
C PRO A 5 2.85 -9.95 27.71
N THR A 6 1.62 -10.03 28.21
CA THR A 6 0.43 -10.13 27.39
C THR A 6 0.43 -8.93 26.46
N VAL A 7 0.86 -9.12 25.20
CA VAL A 7 0.57 -8.15 24.14
C VAL A 7 -0.93 -8.27 23.89
N GLN A 8 -1.70 -7.49 24.64
CA GLN A 8 -3.06 -7.18 24.27
C GLN A 8 -3.01 -6.63 22.85
N GLY A 9 -3.73 -7.29 21.94
CA GLY A 9 -3.88 -6.84 20.57
C GLY A 9 -4.17 -5.35 20.57
N VAL A 10 -3.42 -4.62 19.74
CA VAL A 10 -3.53 -3.18 19.59
C VAL A 10 -5.01 -2.82 19.52
N ASN A 11 -5.47 -2.09 20.54
CA ASN A 11 -6.85 -1.66 20.64
C ASN A 11 -7.24 -0.97 19.32
N ALA A 12 -8.28 -1.50 18.69
CA ALA A 12 -9.00 -0.90 17.58
C ALA A 12 -9.75 0.37 18.04
N GLY A 13 -9.00 1.34 18.55
CA GLY A 13 -9.51 2.47 19.31
C GLY A 13 -8.72 3.74 19.06
N SER A 14 -8.81 4.29 17.85
CA SER A 14 -9.34 5.64 17.62
C SER A 14 -9.23 5.99 16.14
N LEU A 15 -10.13 6.86 15.67
CA LEU A 15 -10.23 7.53 14.36
C LEU A 15 -11.32 6.98 13.41
N GLY A 16 -12.51 7.58 13.49
CA GLY A 16 -13.59 7.48 12.50
C GLY A 16 -14.44 6.20 12.59
N SER A 17 -15.71 6.28 12.23
CA SER A 17 -16.49 5.06 12.00
C SER A 17 -15.74 4.23 10.96
N GLN A 18 -15.30 3.02 11.33
CA GLN A 18 -14.66 2.12 10.36
C GLN A 18 -15.60 1.97 9.15
N SER A 19 -15.04 2.01 7.95
CA SER A 19 -15.82 1.84 6.72
C SER A 19 -16.66 0.56 6.82
N PRO A 20 -17.93 0.56 6.37
CA PRO A 20 -18.76 -0.66 6.36
C PRO A 20 -18.07 -1.85 5.67
N ALA A 21 -17.24 -1.59 4.65
CA ALA A 21 -16.44 -2.60 3.99
C ALA A 21 -15.32 -3.16 4.90
N ALA A 22 -14.68 -2.31 5.71
CA ALA A 22 -13.66 -2.74 6.68
C ALA A 22 -14.23 -3.64 7.75
N ALA A 23 -15.37 -3.26 8.33
CA ALA A 23 -16.07 -4.08 9.31
C ALA A 23 -16.47 -5.44 8.71
N HIS A 24 -16.99 -5.45 7.47
CA HIS A 24 -17.36 -6.68 6.80
C HIS A 24 -16.16 -7.60 6.52
N LEU A 25 -15.08 -7.07 5.93
CA LEU A 25 -13.88 -7.86 5.62
C LEU A 25 -13.22 -8.42 6.87
N ALA A 26 -13.19 -7.66 7.97
CA ALA A 26 -12.66 -8.14 9.25
C ALA A 26 -13.46 -9.31 9.81
N ALA A 27 -14.79 -9.28 9.69
CA ALA A 27 -15.66 -10.33 10.20
C ALA A 27 -15.74 -11.57 9.29
N ALA A 28 -15.93 -11.37 7.99
CA ALA A 28 -16.19 -12.45 7.04
C ALA A 28 -14.91 -13.08 6.48
N HIS A 29 -13.81 -12.33 6.42
CA HIS A 29 -12.58 -12.74 5.74
C HIS A 29 -11.32 -12.37 6.54
N PRO A 30 -11.15 -12.87 7.78
CA PRO A 30 -10.06 -12.49 8.66
C PRO A 30 -8.68 -12.86 8.12
N THR A 31 -8.59 -13.91 7.29
CA THR A 31 -7.34 -14.45 6.73
C THR A 31 -6.91 -13.81 5.39
N LEU A 32 -7.63 -12.79 4.90
CA LEU A 32 -7.22 -12.10 3.69
C LEU A 32 -5.86 -11.44 3.86
N SER A 33 -5.05 -11.55 2.80
CA SER A 33 -3.77 -10.85 2.74
C SER A 33 -3.97 -9.34 2.95
N PRO A 34 -3.00 -8.65 3.58
CA PRO A 34 -3.07 -7.20 3.76
C PRO A 34 -3.26 -6.46 2.44
N PHE A 35 -2.60 -6.91 1.37
CA PHE A 35 -2.75 -6.36 0.03
C PHE A 35 -4.19 -6.47 -0.49
N THR A 36 -4.74 -7.69 -0.52
CA THR A 36 -6.10 -7.94 -1.02
C THR A 36 -7.12 -7.16 -0.21
N ARG A 37 -6.96 -7.11 1.13
CA ARG A 37 -7.82 -6.33 2.01
C ARG A 37 -7.79 -4.84 1.65
N THR A 38 -6.61 -4.25 1.53
CA THR A 38 -6.46 -2.82 1.19
C THR A 38 -7.00 -2.51 -0.20
N VAL A 39 -6.85 -3.42 -1.17
CA VAL A 39 -7.46 -3.30 -2.51
C VAL A 39 -8.99 -3.27 -2.41
N LEU A 40 -9.61 -4.22 -1.72
CA LEU A 40 -11.06 -4.30 -1.58
C LEU A 40 -11.64 -3.07 -0.86
N LEU A 41 -10.93 -2.57 0.16
CA LEU A 41 -11.29 -1.33 0.83
C LEU A 41 -11.23 -0.12 -0.10
N LEU A 42 -10.14 0.02 -0.85
CA LEU A 42 -10.01 1.11 -1.82
C LEU A 42 -11.09 1.03 -2.90
N MET A 43 -11.44 -0.17 -3.37
CA MET A 43 -12.56 -0.37 -4.31
C MET A 43 -13.88 0.13 -3.71
N ALA A 44 -14.19 -0.23 -2.46
CA ALA A 44 -15.41 0.22 -1.78
C ALA A 44 -15.46 1.74 -1.65
N GLU A 45 -14.35 2.38 -1.25
CA GLU A 45 -14.30 3.84 -1.08
C GLU A 45 -14.36 4.59 -2.41
N ILE A 46 -13.77 4.06 -3.49
CA ILE A 46 -13.93 4.61 -4.84
C ILE A 46 -15.40 4.49 -5.28
N ALA A 47 -16.03 3.34 -5.07
CA ALA A 47 -17.41 3.09 -5.50
C ALA A 47 -18.43 3.99 -4.78
N ARG A 48 -18.17 4.35 -3.51
CA ARG A 48 -18.98 5.31 -2.75
C ARG A 48 -18.91 6.74 -3.29
N GLY A 49 -17.90 7.07 -4.09
CA GLY A 49 -17.76 8.40 -4.69
C GLY A 49 -17.72 9.50 -3.64
N LYS A 50 -18.62 10.50 -3.75
CA LYS A 50 -18.66 11.67 -2.87
C LYS A 50 -19.09 11.35 -1.43
N GLU A 51 -19.73 10.21 -1.21
CA GLU A 51 -20.15 9.73 0.12
C GLU A 51 -19.00 9.08 0.91
N SER A 52 -17.83 8.90 0.27
CA SER A 52 -16.63 8.47 0.97
C SER A 52 -15.98 9.67 1.66
N PRO A 53 -15.60 9.56 2.95
CA PRO A 53 -14.78 10.59 3.60
C PRO A 53 -13.41 10.74 2.94
N TRP A 54 -12.98 9.75 2.16
CA TRP A 54 -11.72 9.74 1.42
C TRP A 54 -11.87 10.23 -0.02
N HIS A 55 -13.05 10.72 -0.43
CA HIS A 55 -13.33 11.12 -1.82
C HIS A 55 -12.27 12.07 -2.40
N ALA A 56 -11.91 13.12 -1.64
CA ALA A 56 -10.93 14.11 -2.05
C ALA A 56 -9.55 13.47 -2.25
N TYR A 57 -9.12 12.60 -1.34
CA TYR A 57 -7.86 11.87 -1.46
C TYR A 57 -7.88 10.91 -2.66
N VAL A 58 -8.93 10.12 -2.80
CA VAL A 58 -9.11 9.17 -3.90
C VAL A 58 -9.09 9.87 -5.26
N ALA A 59 -9.59 11.10 -5.36
CA ALA A 59 -9.53 11.90 -6.57
C ALA A 59 -8.11 12.32 -6.96
N THR A 60 -7.17 12.38 -6.02
CA THR A 60 -5.74 12.68 -6.29
C THR A 60 -4.94 11.45 -6.73
N LEU A 61 -5.46 10.24 -6.52
CA LEU A 61 -4.76 9.02 -6.86
C LEU A 61 -4.66 8.84 -8.39
N PRO A 62 -3.52 8.33 -8.89
CA PRO A 62 -3.35 8.07 -10.31
C PRO A 62 -4.44 7.13 -10.84
N LYS A 63 -4.83 7.35 -12.10
CA LYS A 63 -5.78 6.46 -12.80
C LYS A 63 -5.08 5.24 -13.39
N ASP A 64 -3.79 5.38 -13.67
CA ASP A 64 -2.90 4.36 -14.21
C ASP A 64 -1.49 4.63 -13.65
N THR A 65 -0.76 3.57 -13.36
CA THR A 65 0.60 3.61 -12.79
C THR A 65 1.64 2.94 -13.68
N GLY A 66 1.22 2.27 -14.76
CA GLY A 66 2.11 1.45 -15.60
C GLY A 66 2.80 0.32 -14.84
N CYS A 67 2.20 -0.17 -13.74
CA CYS A 67 2.78 -1.20 -12.90
C CYS A 67 2.81 -2.56 -13.64
N LEU A 68 3.85 -3.36 -13.38
CA LEU A 68 4.03 -4.71 -13.94
C LEU A 68 2.80 -5.62 -13.79
N ILE A 69 1.99 -5.42 -12.74
CA ILE A 69 0.77 -6.21 -12.51
C ILE A 69 -0.23 -6.09 -13.66
N THR A 70 -0.22 -4.98 -14.41
CA THR A 70 -1.14 -4.70 -15.51
C THR A 70 -0.47 -4.62 -16.87
N TRP A 71 0.81 -4.99 -16.95
CA TRP A 71 1.51 -5.09 -18.22
C TRP A 71 0.87 -6.15 -19.11
N PRO A 72 0.65 -5.83 -20.39
CA PRO A 72 0.09 -6.77 -21.33
C PRO A 72 1.10 -7.91 -21.59
N PRO A 73 0.63 -9.09 -22.03
CA PRO A 73 1.47 -10.28 -22.18
C PRO A 73 2.69 -10.08 -23.09
N GLU A 74 2.56 -9.23 -24.12
CA GLU A 74 3.65 -8.88 -25.02
C GLU A 74 4.80 -8.14 -24.31
N ASP A 75 4.49 -7.20 -23.42
CA ASP A 75 5.49 -6.42 -22.69
C ASP A 75 6.17 -7.26 -21.60
N ARG A 76 5.46 -8.26 -21.05
CA ARG A 76 6.03 -9.22 -20.11
C ARG A 76 7.18 -10.03 -20.71
N ARG A 77 7.26 -10.17 -22.04
CA ARG A 77 8.41 -10.80 -22.71
C ARG A 77 9.73 -10.05 -22.48
N LEU A 78 9.66 -8.75 -22.17
CA LEU A 78 10.85 -7.96 -21.81
C LEU A 78 11.46 -8.39 -20.47
N LEU A 79 10.71 -9.15 -19.67
CA LEU A 79 11.18 -9.70 -18.40
C LEU A 79 11.95 -11.01 -18.58
N ALA A 80 12.13 -11.49 -19.82
CA ALA A 80 12.84 -12.73 -20.09
C ALA A 80 14.26 -12.73 -19.50
N GLY A 81 14.60 -13.76 -18.74
CA GLY A 81 15.87 -13.88 -18.03
C GLY A 81 15.94 -13.11 -16.70
N THR A 82 14.84 -12.50 -16.24
CA THR A 82 14.76 -11.89 -14.91
C THR A 82 14.10 -12.85 -13.90
N THR A 83 14.30 -12.61 -12.60
CA THR A 83 13.70 -13.44 -11.54
C THR A 83 12.18 -13.25 -11.38
N ILE A 84 11.56 -12.41 -12.19
CA ILE A 84 10.13 -12.07 -12.17
C ILE A 84 9.37 -12.54 -13.42
N GLU A 85 10.06 -13.11 -14.41
CA GLU A 85 9.49 -13.63 -15.67
C GLU A 85 8.25 -14.51 -15.43
N ASP A 86 8.38 -15.52 -14.57
CA ASP A 86 7.32 -16.52 -14.33
C ASP A 86 6.45 -16.23 -13.10
N LYS A 87 6.64 -15.09 -12.42
CA LYS A 87 5.96 -14.80 -11.14
C LYS A 87 4.66 -14.02 -11.30
N ALA A 88 4.42 -13.42 -12.46
CA ALA A 88 3.28 -12.56 -12.68
C ALA A 88 2.06 -13.38 -13.15
N LYS A 89 1.07 -13.58 -12.26
CA LYS A 89 -0.25 -14.08 -12.67
C LYS A 89 -0.98 -13.04 -13.53
N SER A 90 -1.97 -13.48 -14.32
CA SER A 90 -2.87 -12.55 -15.00
C SER A 90 -3.78 -11.88 -13.95
N PRO A 91 -3.87 -10.54 -13.90
CA PRO A 91 -4.78 -9.84 -13.01
C PRO A 91 -6.25 -10.16 -13.32
N GLU A 92 -6.60 -10.44 -14.59
CA GLU A 92 -7.93 -10.90 -14.99
C GLU A 92 -8.27 -12.25 -14.36
N GLU A 93 -7.33 -13.22 -14.41
CA GLU A 93 -7.51 -14.55 -13.82
C GLU A 93 -7.64 -14.48 -12.30
N VAL A 94 -6.77 -13.71 -11.64
CA VAL A 94 -6.84 -13.46 -10.19
C VAL A 94 -8.18 -12.81 -9.83
N TYR A 95 -8.63 -11.83 -10.61
CA TYR A 95 -9.91 -11.20 -10.37
C TYR A 95 -11.07 -12.20 -10.46
N ALA A 96 -11.13 -12.98 -11.53
CA ALA A 96 -12.21 -13.94 -11.75
C ALA A 96 -12.23 -15.05 -10.69
N ALA A 97 -11.06 -15.56 -10.31
CA ALA A 97 -10.94 -16.69 -9.40
C ALA A 97 -11.05 -16.29 -7.91
N GLU A 98 -10.47 -15.15 -7.52
CA GLU A 98 -10.28 -14.80 -6.11
C GLU A 98 -11.10 -13.58 -5.68
N ILE A 99 -11.25 -12.57 -6.54
CA ILE A 99 -11.83 -11.28 -6.14
C ILE A 99 -13.33 -11.21 -6.40
N ALA A 100 -13.79 -11.57 -7.60
CA ALA A 100 -15.20 -11.53 -7.97
C ALA A 100 -16.10 -12.31 -6.98
N PRO A 101 -15.71 -13.50 -6.48
CA PRO A 101 -16.48 -14.21 -5.46
C PRO A 101 -16.60 -13.47 -4.12
N LEU A 102 -15.64 -12.60 -3.78
CA LEU A 102 -15.68 -11.79 -2.55
C LEU A 102 -16.60 -10.58 -2.68
N LEU A 103 -16.75 -10.03 -3.89
CA LEU A 103 -17.61 -8.87 -4.15
C LEU A 103 -19.08 -9.27 -4.26
N ALA A 104 -19.35 -10.42 -4.91
CA ALA A 104 -20.70 -10.85 -5.29
C ALA A 104 -21.73 -10.88 -4.13
N PRO A 105 -21.39 -11.30 -2.89
CA PRO A 105 -22.34 -11.35 -1.78
C PRO A 105 -22.77 -9.98 -1.23
N ARG A 106 -22.05 -8.90 -1.56
CA ARG A 106 -22.24 -7.56 -0.97
C ARG A 106 -22.30 -6.45 -2.02
N PRO A 107 -23.30 -6.46 -2.91
CA PRO A 107 -23.47 -5.42 -3.93
C PRO A 107 -23.76 -4.03 -3.32
N ASP A 108 -24.17 -3.98 -2.04
CA ASP A 108 -24.32 -2.75 -1.26
C ASP A 108 -22.96 -2.07 -0.97
N LEU A 109 -21.89 -2.86 -0.80
CA LEU A 109 -20.53 -2.36 -0.57
C LEU A 109 -19.74 -2.23 -1.88
N TRP A 110 -19.93 -3.19 -2.79
CA TRP A 110 -19.26 -3.26 -4.09
C TRP A 110 -20.32 -3.39 -5.18
N PRO A 111 -20.87 -2.27 -5.68
CA PRO A 111 -21.90 -2.30 -6.71
C PRO A 111 -21.36 -2.98 -7.99
N PRO A 112 -22.22 -3.46 -8.91
CA PRO A 112 -21.77 -4.12 -10.13
C PRO A 112 -20.78 -3.31 -10.99
N ALA A 113 -20.80 -1.97 -10.88
CA ALA A 113 -19.84 -1.08 -11.51
C ALA A 113 -18.41 -1.20 -10.93
N ALA A 114 -18.25 -1.75 -9.73
CA ALA A 114 -16.99 -2.07 -9.07
C ALA A 114 -16.37 -3.37 -9.61
N GLY A 115 -16.35 -3.52 -10.94
CA GLY A 115 -15.85 -4.70 -11.64
C GLY A 115 -14.33 -4.74 -11.80
N TYR A 116 -13.86 -5.57 -12.74
CA TYR A 116 -12.43 -5.79 -12.99
C TYR A 116 -11.62 -4.50 -13.19
N GLY A 117 -12.15 -3.53 -13.94
CA GLY A 117 -11.44 -2.26 -14.16
C GLY A 117 -11.16 -1.48 -12.88
N LEU A 118 -12.07 -1.55 -11.90
CA LEU A 118 -11.86 -0.91 -10.60
C LEU A 118 -10.87 -1.69 -9.74
N PHE A 119 -10.94 -3.02 -9.75
CA PHE A 119 -9.95 -3.87 -9.11
C PHE A 119 -8.55 -3.59 -9.65
N ARG A 120 -8.39 -3.57 -10.97
CA ARG A 120 -7.12 -3.29 -11.65
C ARG A 120 -6.52 -1.98 -11.16
N ARG A 121 -7.30 -0.90 -11.19
CA ARG A 121 -6.87 0.44 -10.72
C ARG A 121 -6.50 0.41 -9.23
N ALA A 122 -7.31 -0.21 -8.39
CA ALA A 122 -7.06 -0.26 -6.96
C ALA A 122 -5.78 -1.07 -6.63
N ALA A 123 -5.57 -2.20 -7.29
CA ALA A 123 -4.38 -3.03 -7.14
C ALA A 123 -3.11 -2.27 -7.54
N GLU A 124 -3.13 -1.57 -8.67
CA GLU A 124 -2.03 -0.71 -9.13
C GLU A 124 -1.66 0.38 -8.11
N VAL A 125 -2.67 1.07 -7.57
CA VAL A 125 -2.46 2.10 -6.55
C VAL A 125 -1.85 1.48 -5.30
N VAL A 126 -2.43 0.40 -4.78
CA VAL A 126 -1.94 -0.23 -3.56
C VAL A 126 -0.50 -0.73 -3.73
N GLN A 127 -0.18 -1.33 -4.88
CA GLN A 127 1.15 -1.84 -5.18
C GLN A 127 2.23 -0.74 -5.22
N THR A 128 1.87 0.47 -5.63
CA THR A 128 2.83 1.56 -5.88
C THR A 128 2.84 2.64 -4.78
N ARG A 129 1.80 2.71 -3.95
CA ARG A 129 1.57 3.79 -2.98
C ARG A 129 1.44 3.32 -1.53
N ALA A 130 1.19 2.03 -1.30
CA ALA A 130 0.90 1.57 0.05
C ALA A 130 2.18 1.23 0.85
N PHE A 131 2.10 1.43 2.16
CA PHE A 131 3.21 1.29 3.08
C PHE A 131 2.94 0.18 4.10
N HIS A 132 3.97 -0.60 4.39
CA HIS A 132 4.05 -1.33 5.66
C HIS A 132 4.60 -0.40 6.73
N MET A 133 3.96 -0.41 7.90
CA MET A 133 4.40 0.41 9.03
C MET A 133 5.42 -0.36 9.86
N ARG A 134 6.42 0.34 10.37
CA ARG A 134 7.36 -0.19 11.36
C ARG A 134 7.05 0.43 12.72
N ALA A 135 6.88 -0.40 13.73
CA ALA A 135 6.72 0.05 15.10
C ALA A 135 8.08 -0.02 15.80
N GLU A 136 8.50 1.08 16.39
CA GLU A 136 9.72 1.16 17.19
C GLU A 136 9.35 1.44 18.65
N ASN A 137 9.90 0.63 19.56
CA ASN A 137 9.86 0.90 20.98
C ASN A 137 11.11 1.69 21.36
N TRP A 138 10.96 2.99 21.59
CA TRP A 138 12.06 3.88 21.93
C TRP A 138 12.76 3.54 23.26
N VAL A 139 12.07 2.87 24.19
CA VAL A 139 12.64 2.50 25.50
C VAL A 139 13.52 1.26 25.39
N THR A 140 13.14 0.29 24.57
CA THR A 140 13.85 -0.99 24.44
C THR A 140 14.71 -1.09 23.18
N GLY A 141 14.54 -0.17 22.22
CA GLY A 141 15.15 -0.24 20.89
C GLY A 141 14.56 -1.36 20.01
N ALA A 142 13.49 -2.03 20.43
CA ALA A 142 12.88 -3.10 19.66
C ALA A 142 12.13 -2.52 18.44
N VAL A 143 12.44 -3.05 17.26
CA VAL A 143 11.75 -2.71 16.01
C VAL A 143 10.95 -3.91 15.55
N GLN A 144 9.67 -3.69 15.25
CA GLN A 144 8.78 -4.72 14.71
C GLN A 144 8.12 -4.22 13.42
N ASP A 145 8.27 -5.01 12.36
CA ASP A 145 7.62 -4.77 11.09
C ASP A 145 6.15 -5.20 11.16
N SER A 146 5.22 -4.28 10.87
CA SER A 146 3.81 -4.61 10.71
C SER A 146 3.59 -5.14 9.29
N LEU A 147 3.86 -6.43 9.11
CA LEU A 147 3.53 -7.13 7.87
C LEU A 147 2.03 -7.45 7.76
N GLU A 148 1.30 -7.33 8.87
CA GLU A 148 -0.12 -7.66 8.99
C GLU A 148 -1.05 -6.59 8.38
N GLN A 149 -0.56 -5.38 8.13
CA GLN A 149 -1.38 -4.26 7.65
C GLN A 149 -0.63 -3.45 6.58
N LEU A 150 -1.42 -2.89 5.66
CA LEU A 150 -0.92 -2.12 4.52
C LEU A 150 -1.73 -0.83 4.40
N TYR A 151 -1.04 0.30 4.39
CA TYR A 151 -1.66 1.62 4.56
C TYR A 151 -1.47 2.50 3.35
N LEU A 152 -2.54 3.18 2.94
CA LEU A 152 -2.48 4.33 2.06
C LEU A 152 -2.47 5.59 2.93
N ILE A 153 -1.42 6.39 2.81
CA ILE A 153 -1.22 7.55 3.67
C ILE A 153 -1.29 8.82 2.82
N PRO A 154 -2.39 9.59 2.91
CA PRO A 154 -2.56 10.80 2.13
C PRO A 154 -1.37 11.75 2.26
N ALA A 155 -1.03 12.42 1.15
CA ALA A 155 0.09 13.35 0.99
C ALA A 155 1.50 12.71 1.06
N MET A 156 1.72 11.67 1.87
CA MET A 156 3.01 10.97 1.90
C MET A 156 3.24 10.17 0.61
N ASP A 157 2.19 9.51 0.14
CA ASP A 157 2.18 8.65 -1.04
C ASP A 157 2.40 9.38 -2.37
N VAL A 158 2.30 10.72 -2.38
CA VAL A 158 2.65 11.58 -3.52
C VAL A 158 4.16 11.65 -3.74
N SER A 159 4.96 11.36 -2.72
CA SER A 159 6.42 11.43 -2.78
C SER A 159 6.99 10.40 -3.75
N THR A 160 7.90 10.82 -4.63
CA THR A 160 8.58 9.93 -5.58
C THR A 160 9.82 9.29 -4.95
N HIS A 161 10.13 8.06 -5.40
CA HIS A 161 11.40 7.42 -5.07
C HIS A 161 12.53 8.01 -5.91
N ALA A 162 13.67 8.30 -5.29
CA ALA A 162 14.90 8.70 -5.97
C ALA A 162 16.07 7.91 -5.37
N ALA A 163 16.90 7.31 -6.22
CA ALA A 163 18.05 6.51 -5.78
C ALA A 163 19.09 7.34 -5.00
N CYS A 164 19.12 8.65 -5.22
CA CYS A 164 19.96 9.59 -4.47
C CYS A 164 19.10 10.37 -3.47
N ARG A 165 18.92 9.82 -2.26
CA ARG A 165 18.26 10.51 -1.13
C ARG A 165 19.24 11.16 -0.15
N GLN A 166 20.49 11.41 -0.56
CA GLN A 166 21.49 12.11 0.25
C GLN A 166 21.69 13.54 -0.25
N ILE A 167 20.74 14.45 0.00
CA ILE A 167 20.95 15.88 -0.25
C ILE A 167 21.39 16.63 1.03
N SER A 168 21.25 16.05 2.22
CA SER A 168 21.62 16.73 3.47
C SER A 168 23.11 16.65 3.84
N ASP A 169 23.86 15.63 3.39
CA ASP A 169 25.27 15.47 3.81
C ASP A 169 26.29 15.96 2.78
N GLN A 170 25.96 15.98 1.49
CA GLN A 170 26.93 16.33 0.45
C GLN A 170 27.31 17.82 0.46
N HIS A 171 26.35 18.72 0.75
CA HIS A 171 26.67 20.13 0.90
C HIS A 171 27.53 20.39 2.15
N VAL A 172 27.28 19.71 3.26
CA VAL A 172 28.08 19.86 4.49
C VAL A 172 29.50 19.31 4.28
N GLN A 173 29.65 18.16 3.64
CA GLN A 173 30.96 17.58 3.32
C GLN A 173 31.76 18.42 2.31
N CYS A 174 31.12 18.97 1.26
CA CYS A 174 31.80 19.86 0.31
C CYS A 174 32.26 21.17 0.98
N THR A 175 31.47 21.72 1.89
CA THR A 175 31.85 22.96 2.60
C THR A 175 32.98 22.71 3.61
N LEU A 176 32.98 21.56 4.29
CA LEU A 176 34.04 21.17 5.21
C LEU A 176 35.38 20.88 4.51
N HIS A 177 35.36 20.26 3.33
CA HIS A 177 36.59 20.04 2.54
C HIS A 177 37.18 21.33 1.97
N ALA A 178 36.33 22.27 1.54
CA ALA A 178 36.77 23.59 1.07
C ALA A 178 37.37 24.44 2.20
N ALA A 179 36.79 24.39 3.41
CA ALA A 179 37.30 25.11 4.57
C ALA A 179 38.65 24.56 5.07
N ALA A 180 38.85 23.24 5.02
CA ALA A 180 40.10 22.59 5.41
C ALA A 180 41.28 22.89 4.45
N SER A 181 41.00 23.06 3.16
CA SER A 181 42.04 23.36 2.16
C SER A 181 42.50 24.84 2.16
N SER A 182 41.73 25.75 2.77
CA SER A 182 42.11 27.18 2.88
C SER A 182 42.98 27.53 4.10
N ARG A 183 43.24 26.58 5.01
CA ARG A 183 44.05 26.80 6.22
C ARG A 183 45.52 26.35 6.11
N CYS A 184 45.93 25.90 4.92
CA CYS A 184 47.32 25.56 4.60
C CYS A 184 47.81 26.43 3.43
N MET A 185 47.90 27.74 3.66
CA MET A 185 48.77 28.67 2.91
C MET A 185 49.27 29.74 3.87
#